data_AF-A0A0F9BB54-F1
#
_entry.id   AF-A0A0F9BB54-F1
#
_cell.length_a   1.000
_cell.length_b   1.000
_cell.length_c   1.000
_cell.angle_alpha   90.00
_cell.angle_beta   90.00
_cell.angle_gamma   90.00
#
_symmetry.space_group_name_H-M   'P 1'
#
loop_
_entity.id
_entity.type
_entity.pdbx_description
1 polymer ?
#
loop_
_entity_poly.entity_id
_entity_poly.type
_entity_poly.pdbx_seq_one_letter_code
_entity_poly.pdbx_strand_id
1 'polypeptide(L)' 'MKKLLARWGRICPGCNIGRKYPDSFIGRRVRNHWEKGCPSHNAYVEVYGGDEPTSKKNKEKSNEK' A
#
# COMPACT_ATOMS: atom_id res chain seq x y z
N MET A 1 -19.58 -3.86 -0.01
CA MET A 1 -18.64 -3.22 -0.98
C MET A 1 -17.17 -3.38 -0.62
N LYS A 2 -16.76 -3.20 0.65
CA LYS A 2 -15.35 -3.31 1.07
C LYS A 2 -14.64 -4.59 0.61
N LYS A 3 -15.26 -5.78 0.74
CA LYS A 3 -14.71 -7.05 0.24
C LYS A 3 -14.47 -7.08 -1.28
N LEU A 4 -15.31 -6.41 -2.08
CA LEU A 4 -15.12 -6.31 -3.53
C LEU A 4 -13.94 -5.39 -3.86
N LEU A 5 -13.82 -4.25 -3.19
CA LEU A 5 -12.68 -3.34 -3.34
C LEU A 5 -11.37 -3.98 -2.86
N ALA A 6 -11.41 -4.74 -1.77
CA ALA A 6 -10.26 -5.50 -1.28
C ALA A 6 -9.83 -6.56 -2.31
N ARG A 7 -10.79 -7.29 -2.88
CA ARG A 7 -10.54 -8.27 -3.94
C ARG A 7 -10.02 -7.59 -5.22
N TRP A 8 -10.54 -6.40 -5.54
CA TRP A 8 -10.01 -5.55 -6.62
C TRP A 8 -8.56 -5.13 -6.35
N GLY A 9 -8.22 -4.75 -5.12
CA GLY A 9 -6.84 -4.46 -4.70
C GLY A 9 -5.89 -5.66 -4.81
N ARG A 10 -6.41 -6.89 -4.77
CA ARG A 10 -5.64 -8.13 -4.97
C ARG A 10 -5.37 -8.43 -6.45
N ILE A 11 -6.28 -8.05 -7.35
CA ILE A 11 -6.12 -8.25 -8.80
C ILE A 11 -5.56 -7.01 -9.51
N CYS A 12 -5.52 -5.86 -8.85
CA CYS A 12 -4.98 -4.62 -9.40
C CYS A 12 -3.49 -4.81 -9.76
N PRO A 13 -3.11 -4.69 -11.04
CA PRO A 13 -1.73 -4.89 -11.48
C PRO A 13 -0.76 -3.93 -10.80
N GLY A 14 -1.16 -2.66 -10.66
CA GLY A 14 -0.38 -1.65 -9.94
C GLY A 14 -0.14 -2.06 -8.50
N CYS A 15 -1.20 -2.46 -7.76
CA CYS A 15 -1.05 -2.89 -6.38
C CYS A 15 -0.15 -4.13 -6.23
N ASN A 16 -0.23 -5.09 -7.16
CA ASN A 16 0.65 -6.26 -7.15
C ASN A 16 2.11 -5.91 -7.40
N ILE A 17 2.40 -4.96 -8.31
CA ILE A 17 3.76 -4.45 -8.50
C ILE A 17 4.24 -3.69 -7.27
N GLY A 18 3.39 -2.85 -6.67
CA GLY A 18 3.72 -2.11 -5.45
C GLY A 18 4.05 -3.00 -4.26
N ARG A 19 3.41 -4.17 -4.14
CA ARG A 19 3.73 -5.18 -3.11
C ARG A 19 4.94 -6.03 -3.47
N LYS A 20 5.07 -6.49 -4.72
CA LYS A 20 6.15 -7.40 -5.14
C LYS A 20 7.49 -6.69 -5.31
N TYR A 21 7.48 -5.45 -5.80
CA TYR A 21 8.68 -4.67 -6.12
C TYR A 21 8.55 -3.23 -5.58
N PRO A 22 8.43 -3.05 -4.25
CA PRO A 22 8.13 -1.77 -3.63
C PRO A 22 9.14 -0.67 -3.97
N ASP A 23 10.41 -1.02 -4.10
CA ASP A 23 11.51 -0.09 -4.34
C ASP A 23 11.84 0.12 -5.82
N SER A 24 11.12 -0.54 -6.73
CA SER A 24 11.24 -0.25 -8.16
C SER A 24 10.68 1.14 -8.49
N PHE A 25 11.06 1.70 -9.65
CA PHE A 25 10.53 2.99 -10.11
C PHE A 25 8.99 3.01 -10.13
N ILE A 26 8.38 1.93 -10.63
CA ILE A 26 6.93 1.76 -10.68
C ILE A 26 6.37 1.51 -9.27
N GLY A 27 7.03 0.68 -8.46
CA GLY A 27 6.63 0.39 -7.09
C GLY A 27 6.54 1.64 -6.21
N ARG A 28 7.55 2.52 -6.28
CA ARG A 28 7.54 3.82 -5.59
C ARG A 28 6.38 4.70 -6.05
N ARG A 29 6.09 4.72 -7.34
CA ARG A 29 4.94 5.47 -7.90
C ARG A 29 3.61 4.93 -7.40
N VAL A 30 3.46 3.61 -7.33
CA VAL A 30 2.26 2.95 -6.79
C VAL A 30 2.11 3.25 -5.29
N ARG A 31 3.19 3.20 -4.51
CA ARG A 31 3.16 3.56 -3.08
C ARG A 31 2.75 5.01 -2.86
N ASN A 32 3.26 5.94 -3.68
CA ASN A 32 2.79 7.33 -3.65
C ASN A 32 1.30 7.45 -4.00
N HIS A 33 0.79 6.63 -4.92
CA HIS A 33 -0.66 6.59 -5.19
C HIS A 33 -1.46 6.06 -3.99
N TRP A 34 -0.95 5.09 -3.23
CA TRP A 34 -1.57 4.64 -2.00
C TRP A 34 -1.61 5.74 -0.93
N GLU A 35 -0.50 6.45 -0.73
CA GLU A 35 -0.41 7.57 0.23
C GLU A 35 -1.37 8.72 -0.11
N LYS A 36 -1.64 8.95 -1.40
CA LYS A 36 -2.64 9.93 -1.87
C LYS A 36 -4.09 9.48 -1.67
N GLY A 37 -4.31 8.22 -1.30
CA GLY A 37 -5.64 7.63 -1.11
C GLY A 37 -6.04 6.74 -2.27
N CYS A 38 -5.87 5.43 -2.08
CA CYS A 38 -6.36 4.41 -3.00
C CYS A 38 -7.45 3.56 -2.31
N PRO A 39 -8.74 3.71 -2.66
CA PRO A 39 -9.83 3.00 -1.97
C PRO A 39 -9.71 1.47 -2.01
N SER A 40 -9.18 0.94 -3.11
CA SER A 40 -8.99 -0.51 -3.29
C SER A 40 -7.82 -1.04 -2.45
N HIS A 41 -6.76 -0.26 -2.30
CA HIS A 41 -5.64 -0.59 -1.42
C HIS A 41 -6.05 -0.47 0.05
N ASN A 42 -6.74 0.60 0.45
CA ASN A 42 -7.20 0.77 1.83
C ASN A 42 -8.14 -0.38 2.25
N ALA A 43 -9.10 -0.72 1.39
CA ALA A 43 -9.97 -1.88 1.61
C ALA A 43 -9.19 -3.20 1.64
N TYR A 44 -8.13 -3.33 0.83
CA TYR A 44 -7.25 -4.49 0.86
C TYR A 44 -6.51 -4.59 2.20
N VAL A 45 -5.91 -3.50 2.71
CA VAL A 45 -5.21 -3.49 3.99
C VAL A 45 -6.16 -3.77 5.16
N GLU A 46 -7.38 -3.21 5.14
CA GLU A 46 -8.39 -3.49 6.17
C GLU A 46 -8.80 -4.97 6.22
N VAL A 47 -8.79 -5.68 5.09
CA VAL A 47 -9.28 -7.07 4.99
C VAL A 47 -8.14 -8.10 5.03
N TYR A 48 -6.96 -7.75 4.50
CA TYR A 48 -5.83 -8.65 4.25
C TYR A 48 -4.51 -8.12 4.82
N GLY A 49 -4.52 -7.12 5.70
CA GLY A 49 -3.33 -6.35 6.14
C GLY A 49 -2.17 -7.13 6.75
N GLY A 50 -2.29 -8.43 6.99
CA GLY A 50 -1.17 -9.31 7.35
C GLY A 50 -0.21 -9.63 6.18
N ASP A 51 -0.63 -9.45 4.92
CA ASP A 51 0.14 -9.81 3.72
C ASP A 51 0.95 -8.64 3.12
N GLU A 52 0.88 -7.44 3.71
CA GLU A 52 1.56 -6.29 3.11
C GLU A 52 2.99 -6.14 3.64
N PRO A 53 4.01 -5.97 2.76
CA PRO A 53 5.34 -5.59 3.22
C PRO A 53 5.22 -4.22 3.87
N THR A 54 5.23 -4.20 5.19
CA THR A 54 5.21 -2.97 5.99
C THR A 54 6.30 -2.07 5.44
N SER A 55 5.91 -0.94 4.85
CA SER A 55 6.83 0.19 4.77
C SER A 55 7.25 0.42 6.21
N LYS A 56 8.46 -0.02 6.58
CA LYS A 56 9.15 0.47 7.76
C LYS A 56 9.35 1.97 7.49
N LYS A 57 8.31 2.76 7.73
CA LYS A 57 8.45 4.17 8.03
C LYS A 57 9.30 4.14 9.28
N ASN A 58 10.59 4.42 9.11
CA ASN A 58 11.48 4.74 10.22
C ASN A 58 10.72 5.74 11.08
N LYS A 59 10.23 5.25 12.21
CA LYS A 59 9.81 6.05 13.34
C LYS A 59 11.11 6.53 14.00
N GLU A 60 11.88 7.32 13.26
CA GLU A 60 13.02 8.03 13.82
C GLU A 60 12.57 9.45 14.12
N LYS A 61 12.73 9.76 15.40
CA LYS A 61 12.39 11.01 16.07
C LYS A 61 12.96 12.21 15.31
N SER A 62 12.21 13.30 15.26
CA SER A 62 12.69 14.52 15.90
C SER A 62 11.51 15.37 16.31
N ASN A 63 11.16 15.22 17.59
CA ASN A 63 10.65 16.32 18.37
C ASN A 63 11.84 17.27 18.56
N GLU A 64 11.83 18.41 17.87
CA GLU A 64 12.71 19.52 18.19
C GLU A 64 11.86 20.75 18.47
N LYS A 65 12.34 21.51 19.44
CA LYS A 65 11.63 22.26 20.46
C LYS A 65 11.22 23.65 20.03
#